data_AF-A0A409Y4Q7-F1
#
_entry.id   AF-A0A409Y4Q7-F1
#
_cell.length_a   1.000
_cell.length_b   1.000
_cell.length_c   1.000
_cell.angle_alpha   90.00
_cell.angle_beta   90.00
_cell.angle_gamma   90.00
#
_symmetry.space_group_name_H-M   'P 1'
#
loop_
_entity.id
_entity.type
_entity.pdbx_description
1 polymer ?
#
loop_
_entity_poly.entity_id
_entity_poly.type
_entity_poly.pdbx_seq_one_letter_code
_entity_poly.pdbx_strand_id
1 'polypeptide(L)'
;MPLPPLDRLRAAALPILTNTAQYSAPFITTFLLIHLTSPVMANLGGSSLASSTMLLGREYYQTALSEPLLVLGPITVHALSGILKRLLSPPGRPPRRFTHLLSLTGHAAFFFFLPIHYLTHRAYPTIEAPPIDAVGPAELNYEFVKTGLKGWPIRSWFLYGGLVLSVTLHLVDGMTLIWNTWLKDSMSLVFKRLQSWKRDNRPRRMLLALGCIALPTLTGLYALTKEPLMTFSSIAQRYQAVFLHSIVYRL
;
A
#
# COMPACT_ATOMS: atom_id res chain seq x y z
N MET A 1 -6.37 -31.30 32.95
CA MET A 1 -5.49 -31.93 31.95
C MET A 1 -4.76 -30.83 31.19
N PRO A 2 -3.42 -30.85 31.07
CA PRO A 2 -2.68 -29.82 30.33
C PRO A 2 -3.04 -29.84 28.84
N LEU A 3 -3.07 -28.66 28.20
CA LEU A 3 -3.35 -28.53 26.77
C LEU A 3 -2.26 -29.25 25.93
N PRO A 4 -2.63 -29.83 24.77
CA PRO A 4 -1.66 -30.32 23.80
C PRO A 4 -0.62 -29.25 23.45
N PRO A 5 0.64 -29.62 23.12
CA PRO A 5 1.71 -28.66 22.82
C PRO A 5 1.32 -27.61 21.76
N LEU A 6 0.61 -28.02 20.71
CA LEU A 6 0.16 -27.12 19.66
C LEU A 6 -0.88 -26.11 20.15
N ASP A 7 -1.78 -26.51 21.05
CA ASP A 7 -2.80 -25.61 21.57
C ASP A 7 -2.22 -24.58 22.54
N ARG A 8 -1.16 -24.96 23.29
CA ARG A 8 -0.36 -24.01 24.07
C ARG A 8 0.34 -22.98 23.17
N LEU A 9 0.97 -23.44 22.10
CA LEU A 9 1.60 -22.55 21.12
C LEU A 9 0.58 -21.59 20.51
N ARG A 10 -0.59 -22.08 20.07
CA ARG A 10 -1.66 -21.25 19.52
C ARG A 10 -2.15 -20.21 20.52
N ALA A 11 -2.38 -20.61 21.77
CA ALA A 11 -2.85 -19.71 22.83
C ALA A 11 -1.85 -18.58 23.11
N ALA A 12 -0.55 -18.86 23.05
CA ALA A 12 0.49 -17.86 23.23
C ALA A 12 0.71 -16.98 21.97
N ALA A 13 0.76 -17.59 20.79
CA ALA A 13 1.14 -16.92 19.55
C ALA A 13 0.03 -16.04 18.96
N LEU A 14 -1.24 -16.49 18.98
CA LEU A 14 -2.33 -15.78 18.30
C LEU A 14 -2.58 -14.36 18.86
N PRO A 15 -2.54 -14.11 20.18
CA PRO A 15 -2.61 -12.76 20.72
C PRO A 15 -1.44 -11.88 20.26
N ILE A 16 -0.21 -12.41 20.32
CA ILE A 16 1.00 -11.68 19.91
C ILE A 16 0.88 -11.27 18.43
N LEU A 17 0.60 -12.22 17.54
CA LEU A 17 0.46 -11.94 16.11
C LEU A 17 -0.69 -10.97 15.83
N THR A 18 -1.77 -11.02 16.62
CA THR A 18 -2.88 -10.06 16.48
C THR A 18 -2.43 -8.65 16.83
N ASN A 19 -1.74 -8.51 17.96
CA ASN A 19 -1.21 -7.23 18.41
C ASN A 19 -0.14 -6.70 17.46
N THR A 20 0.78 -7.54 16.98
CA THR A 20 1.81 -7.14 15.99
C THR A 20 1.17 -6.61 14.70
N ALA A 21 0.16 -7.28 14.17
CA ALA A 21 -0.55 -6.80 12.99
C ALA A 21 -1.28 -5.46 13.24
N GLN A 22 -1.83 -5.26 14.45
CA GLN A 22 -2.55 -4.04 14.81
C GLN A 22 -1.60 -2.86 15.09
N TYR A 23 -0.47 -3.08 15.78
CA TYR A 23 0.52 -2.05 16.08
C TYR A 23 1.34 -1.61 14.87
N SER A 24 1.52 -2.49 13.87
CA SER A 24 2.15 -2.10 12.60
C SER A 24 1.23 -1.29 11.69
N ALA A 25 -0.10 -1.41 11.83
CA ALA A 25 -1.05 -0.77 10.92
C ALA A 25 -1.00 0.78 10.92
N PRO A 26 -0.80 1.49 12.05
CA PRO A 26 -0.60 2.93 12.05
C PRO A 26 0.58 3.39 11.19
N PHE A 27 1.72 2.69 11.24
CA PHE A 27 2.89 3.03 10.41
C PHE A 27 2.58 2.90 8.92
N ILE A 28 1.94 1.80 8.53
CA ILE A 28 1.50 1.57 7.14
C ILE A 28 0.49 2.64 6.72
N THR A 29 -0.44 3.02 7.61
CA THR A 29 -1.43 4.06 7.34
C THR A 29 -0.78 5.42 7.12
N THR A 30 0.16 5.81 7.99
CA THR A 30 0.93 7.05 7.83
C THR A 30 1.71 7.06 6.53
N PHE A 31 2.41 5.97 6.20
CA PHE A 31 3.08 5.82 4.91
C PHE A 31 2.11 6.00 3.75
N LEU A 32 0.95 5.33 3.75
CA LEU A 32 -0.05 5.46 2.70
C LEU A 32 -0.59 6.89 2.56
N LEU A 33 -0.84 7.59 3.68
CA LEU A 33 -1.30 8.98 3.64
C LEU A 33 -0.29 9.88 2.92
N ILE A 34 0.99 9.79 3.30
CA ILE A 34 2.05 10.61 2.69
C ILE A 34 2.27 10.19 1.22
N HIS A 35 2.37 8.88 0.96
CA HIS A 35 2.64 8.35 -0.36
C HIS A 35 1.54 8.70 -1.37
N LEU A 36 0.27 8.55 -0.99
CA LEU A 36 -0.88 8.87 -1.84
C LEU A 36 -1.14 10.37 -2.00
N THR A 37 -0.51 11.24 -1.20
CA THR A 37 -0.64 12.69 -1.38
C THR A 37 -0.06 13.11 -2.74
N SER A 38 1.09 12.56 -3.14
CA SER A 38 1.74 12.91 -4.41
C SER A 38 0.87 12.70 -5.66
N PRO A 39 0.27 11.51 -5.89
CA PRO A 39 -0.61 11.34 -7.05
C PRO A 39 -1.90 12.17 -6.92
N VAL A 40 -2.42 12.41 -5.70
CA VAL A 40 -3.57 13.31 -5.51
C VAL A 40 -3.25 14.74 -5.95
N MET A 41 -2.06 15.24 -5.63
CA MET A 41 -1.64 16.60 -6.01
C MET A 41 -1.50 16.81 -7.52
N ALA A 42 -1.41 15.73 -8.31
CA ALA A 42 -1.43 15.83 -9.77
C ALA A 42 -2.75 16.42 -10.32
N ASN A 43 -3.86 16.30 -9.58
CA ASN A 43 -5.12 16.95 -9.97
C ASN A 43 -5.04 18.49 -9.95
N LEU A 44 -4.10 19.06 -9.19
CA LEU A 44 -4.01 20.50 -8.95
C LEU A 44 -2.86 21.15 -9.73
N GLY A 45 -1.71 20.48 -9.79
CA GLY A 45 -0.50 21.04 -10.40
C GLY A 45 0.26 20.07 -11.27
N GLY A 46 -0.40 19.01 -11.74
CA GLY A 46 0.17 18.08 -12.70
C GLY A 46 1.40 17.31 -12.22
N SER A 47 2.25 16.87 -13.15
CA SER A 47 3.49 16.14 -12.81
C SER A 47 4.47 16.97 -11.98
N SER A 48 4.49 18.29 -12.13
CA SER A 48 5.38 19.19 -11.38
C SER A 48 5.08 19.18 -9.89
N LEU A 49 3.82 19.43 -9.52
CA LEU A 49 3.41 19.44 -8.11
C LEU A 49 3.43 18.04 -7.49
N ALA A 50 3.05 17.01 -8.26
CA ALA A 50 3.15 15.63 -7.83
C ALA A 50 4.61 15.23 -7.53
N SER A 51 5.55 15.61 -8.39
CA SER A 51 6.99 15.36 -8.20
C SER A 51 7.53 16.08 -6.97
N SER A 52 7.20 17.36 -6.80
CA SER A 52 7.65 18.15 -5.65
C SER A 52 7.11 17.58 -4.33
N THR A 53 5.83 17.20 -4.31
CA THR A 53 5.19 16.55 -3.15
C THR A 53 5.83 15.21 -2.83
N MET A 54 6.16 14.42 -3.86
CA MET A 54 6.81 13.13 -3.68
C MET A 54 8.20 13.29 -3.07
N LEU A 55 9.01 14.25 -3.53
CA LEU A 55 10.34 14.51 -2.96
C LEU A 55 10.24 14.81 -1.46
N LEU A 56 9.27 15.64 -1.03
CA LEU A 56 9.02 15.88 0.39
C LEU A 56 8.64 14.59 1.14
N GLY A 57 7.81 13.75 0.53
CA GLY A 57 7.46 12.45 1.11
C GLY A 57 8.67 11.52 1.27
N ARG A 58 9.62 11.53 0.31
CA ARG A 58 10.81 10.68 0.37
C ARG A 58 11.70 10.99 1.56
N GLU A 59 11.85 12.26 1.91
CA GLU A 59 12.61 12.68 3.10
C GLU A 59 12.05 12.07 4.38
N TYR A 60 10.73 11.86 4.44
CA TYR A 60 10.09 11.30 5.62
C TYR A 60 10.31 9.78 5.74
N TYR A 61 10.07 9.01 4.68
CA TYR A 61 9.99 7.54 4.77
C TYR A 61 10.99 6.76 3.91
N GLN A 62 11.82 7.42 3.09
CA GLN A 62 12.77 6.79 2.16
C GLN A 62 14.24 7.07 2.51
N THR A 63 14.56 7.25 3.79
CA THR A 63 15.96 7.31 4.27
C THR A 63 16.50 5.92 4.56
N ALA A 64 17.82 5.80 4.71
CA ALA A 64 18.49 4.53 5.06
C ALA A 64 17.94 3.89 6.35
N LEU A 65 17.42 4.69 7.29
CA LEU A 65 16.83 4.21 8.54
C LEU A 65 15.30 4.12 8.47
N SER A 66 14.63 5.15 7.92
CA SER A 66 13.18 5.22 7.93
C SER A 66 12.53 4.23 6.96
N GLU A 67 13.15 3.89 5.83
CA GLU A 67 12.58 2.92 4.90
C GLU A 67 12.51 1.50 5.50
N PRO A 68 13.59 0.94 6.09
CA PRO A 68 13.50 -0.34 6.76
C PRO A 68 12.56 -0.34 7.98
N LEU A 69 12.58 0.72 8.80
CA LEU A 69 11.90 0.71 10.10
C LEU A 69 10.44 1.19 10.06
N LEU A 70 10.10 2.12 9.18
CA LEU A 70 8.77 2.75 9.13
C LEU A 70 7.92 2.26 7.95
N VAL A 71 8.54 1.65 6.93
CA VAL A 71 7.83 1.16 5.74
C VAL A 71 7.94 -0.36 5.62
N LEU A 72 9.14 -0.87 5.30
CA LEU A 72 9.33 -2.29 4.97
C LEU A 72 9.09 -3.20 6.17
N GLY A 73 9.63 -2.83 7.34
CA GLY A 73 9.44 -3.55 8.60
C GLY A 73 7.96 -3.69 8.94
N PRO A 74 7.21 -2.58 9.13
CA PRO A 74 5.78 -2.62 9.43
C PRO A 74 4.96 -3.41 8.41
N ILE A 75 5.17 -3.21 7.11
CA ILE A 75 4.48 -3.97 6.06
C ILE A 75 4.77 -5.47 6.19
N THR A 76 6.03 -5.85 6.37
CA THR A 76 6.46 -7.23 6.47
C THR A 76 5.88 -7.91 7.71
N VAL A 77 6.03 -7.31 8.89
CA VAL A 77 5.50 -7.91 10.13
C VAL A 77 3.97 -7.95 10.13
N HIS A 78 3.30 -6.97 9.51
CA HIS A 78 1.85 -6.98 9.34
C HIS A 78 1.39 -8.15 8.48
N ALA A 79 1.98 -8.31 7.30
CA ALA A 79 1.62 -9.37 6.35
C ALA A 79 1.94 -10.76 6.92
N LEU A 80 3.14 -10.96 7.46
CA LEU A 80 3.54 -12.23 8.06
C LEU A 80 2.68 -12.59 9.27
N SER A 81 2.32 -11.61 10.11
CA SER A 81 1.38 -11.87 11.22
C SER A 81 0.02 -12.33 10.72
N GLY A 82 -0.50 -11.73 9.64
CA GLY A 82 -1.74 -12.16 9.00
C GLY A 82 -1.69 -13.60 8.45
N ILE A 83 -0.59 -13.95 7.79
CA ILE A 83 -0.36 -15.30 7.24
C ILE A 83 -0.21 -16.32 8.37
N LEU A 84 0.64 -16.06 9.37
CA LEU A 84 0.86 -16.95 10.51
C LEU A 84 -0.41 -17.18 11.32
N LYS A 85 -1.24 -16.14 11.53
CA LYS A 85 -2.55 -16.29 12.17
C LYS A 85 -3.46 -17.26 11.42
N ARG A 86 -3.42 -17.23 10.09
CA ARG A 86 -4.18 -18.18 9.26
C ARG A 86 -3.68 -19.61 9.47
N LEU A 87 -2.35 -19.82 9.44
CA LEU A 87 -1.73 -21.14 9.63
C LEU A 87 -1.95 -21.72 11.04
N LEU A 88 -1.97 -20.86 12.06
CA LEU A 88 -2.14 -21.25 13.46
C LEU A 88 -3.60 -21.28 13.93
N SER A 89 -4.57 -20.97 13.06
CA SER A 89 -5.98 -20.97 13.44
C SER A 89 -6.44 -22.39 13.86
N PRO A 90 -7.10 -22.56 15.02
CA PRO A 90 -7.52 -23.88 15.49
C PRO A 90 -8.74 -24.38 14.67
N PRO A 91 -8.96 -25.70 14.59
CA PRO A 91 -10.06 -26.28 13.80
C PRO A 91 -11.45 -25.72 14.14
N GLY A 92 -11.72 -25.44 15.43
CA GLY A 92 -12.99 -24.88 15.88
C GLY A 92 -13.15 -23.36 15.68
N ARG A 93 -12.11 -22.65 15.24
CA ARG A 93 -12.16 -21.21 14.92
C ARG A 93 -11.34 -20.96 13.64
N PRO A 94 -11.87 -21.37 12.48
CA PRO A 94 -11.14 -21.25 11.23
C PRO A 94 -10.85 -19.78 10.90
N PRO A 95 -9.78 -19.52 10.13
CA PRO A 95 -9.42 -18.17 9.73
C PRO A 95 -10.48 -17.60 8.80
N ARG A 96 -10.51 -16.25 8.69
CA ARG A 96 -11.35 -15.53 7.75
C ARG A 96 -11.22 -16.12 6.33
N ARG A 97 -12.34 -16.34 5.64
CA ARG A 97 -12.34 -16.90 4.26
C ARG A 97 -11.51 -16.02 3.32
N PHE A 98 -10.83 -16.63 2.34
CA PHE A 98 -10.06 -15.89 1.33
C PHE A 98 -10.93 -14.94 0.49
N THR A 99 -12.21 -15.28 0.28
CA THR A 99 -13.18 -14.45 -0.43
C THR A 99 -13.65 -13.23 0.36
N HIS A 100 -13.36 -13.15 1.66
CA HIS A 100 -13.67 -11.95 2.43
C HIS A 100 -12.80 -10.80 1.94
N LEU A 101 -13.40 -9.63 1.69
CA LEU A 101 -12.71 -8.47 1.11
C LEU A 101 -11.37 -8.15 1.77
N LEU A 102 -11.34 -7.98 3.11
CA LEU A 102 -10.09 -7.80 3.85
C LEU A 102 -9.00 -8.85 3.57
N SER A 103 -9.36 -10.13 3.39
CA SER A 103 -8.40 -11.17 3.03
C SER A 103 -8.00 -11.08 1.57
N LEU A 104 -8.97 -10.95 0.65
CA LEU A 104 -8.72 -10.83 -0.78
C LEU A 104 -7.80 -9.65 -1.11
N THR A 105 -8.12 -8.45 -0.62
CA THR A 105 -7.33 -7.25 -0.88
C THR A 105 -5.95 -7.30 -0.23
N GLY A 106 -5.84 -7.92 0.95
CA GLY A 106 -4.55 -8.11 1.60
C GLY A 106 -3.62 -9.03 0.82
N HIS A 107 -4.14 -10.15 0.30
CA HIS A 107 -3.35 -11.08 -0.50
C HIS A 107 -3.04 -10.51 -1.89
N ALA A 108 -4.01 -9.85 -2.53
CA ALA A 108 -3.79 -9.18 -3.81
C ALA A 108 -2.73 -8.08 -3.71
N ALA A 109 -2.79 -7.26 -2.66
CA ALA A 109 -1.74 -6.27 -2.39
C ALA A 109 -0.39 -6.95 -2.13
N PHE A 110 -0.31 -7.86 -1.17
CA PHE A 110 0.96 -8.43 -0.72
C PHE A 110 1.66 -9.32 -1.75
N PHE A 111 0.95 -10.19 -2.45
CA PHE A 111 1.56 -11.17 -3.36
C PHE A 111 1.69 -10.68 -4.80
N PHE A 112 0.94 -9.65 -5.19
CA PHE A 112 0.88 -9.24 -6.59
C PHE A 112 1.20 -7.74 -6.74
N PHE A 113 0.31 -6.86 -6.29
CA PHE A 113 0.43 -5.44 -6.63
C PHE A 113 1.62 -4.74 -5.97
N LEU A 114 1.85 -4.96 -4.66
CA LEU A 114 2.90 -4.28 -3.92
C LEU A 114 4.31 -4.71 -4.36
N PRO A 115 4.64 -6.01 -4.53
CA PRO A 115 5.96 -6.41 -5.01
C PRO A 115 6.27 -5.83 -6.40
N ILE A 116 5.31 -5.87 -7.33
CA ILE A 116 5.51 -5.30 -8.67
C ILE A 116 5.74 -3.78 -8.58
N HIS A 117 4.94 -3.09 -7.77
CA HIS A 117 5.09 -1.64 -7.57
C HIS A 117 6.44 -1.31 -6.93
N TYR A 118 6.81 -1.97 -5.83
CA TYR A 118 8.09 -1.75 -5.14
C TYR A 118 9.28 -2.04 -6.06
N LEU A 119 9.26 -3.16 -6.79
CA LEU A 119 10.34 -3.49 -7.69
C LEU A 119 10.46 -2.45 -8.81
N THR A 120 9.36 -2.07 -9.46
CA THR A 120 9.37 -1.14 -10.59
C THR A 120 9.71 0.31 -10.17
N HIS A 121 9.22 0.76 -9.02
CA HIS A 121 9.33 2.16 -8.58
C HIS A 121 10.42 2.42 -7.54
N ARG A 122 11.04 1.39 -6.97
CA ARG A 122 12.06 1.54 -5.93
C ARG A 122 13.32 0.72 -6.18
N ALA A 123 13.20 -0.55 -6.56
CA ALA A 123 14.37 -1.44 -6.67
C ALA A 123 15.05 -1.40 -8.06
N TYR A 124 14.31 -1.63 -9.15
CA TYR A 124 14.86 -1.63 -10.50
C TYR A 124 15.48 -0.29 -10.94
N PRO A 125 14.96 0.89 -10.53
CA PRO A 125 15.62 2.15 -10.81
C PRO A 125 17.07 2.23 -10.27
N THR A 126 17.44 1.46 -9.24
CA THR A 126 18.78 1.52 -8.65
C THR A 126 19.79 0.56 -9.30
N ILE A 127 19.42 -0.11 -10.39
CA ILE A 127 20.32 -1.01 -11.10
C ILE A 127 21.39 -0.18 -11.82
N GLU A 128 22.65 -0.38 -11.45
CA GLU A 128 23.80 0.35 -12.00
C GLU A 128 24.21 -0.13 -13.40
N ALA A 129 23.75 -1.31 -13.83
CA ALA A 129 24.09 -1.85 -15.12
C ALA A 129 23.36 -1.12 -16.28
N PRO A 130 24.00 -0.99 -17.45
CA PRO A 130 23.34 -0.52 -18.66
C PRO A 130 22.14 -1.41 -19.01
N PRO A 131 21.05 -0.85 -19.59
CA PRO A 131 20.87 0.54 -19.99
C PRO A 131 20.11 1.39 -18.95
N ILE A 132 20.08 0.99 -17.68
CA ILE A 132 19.40 1.76 -16.61
C ILE A 132 20.35 2.79 -16.00
N ASP A 133 21.60 2.39 -15.75
CA ASP A 133 22.67 3.25 -15.20
C ASP A 133 22.21 4.04 -13.97
N ALA A 134 21.53 3.37 -13.03
CA ALA A 134 20.95 3.89 -11.80
C ALA A 134 20.23 5.25 -11.93
N VAL A 135 18.90 5.23 -12.06
CA VAL A 135 18.07 6.45 -12.10
C VAL A 135 18.14 7.15 -10.74
N GLY A 136 18.77 8.33 -10.72
CA GLY A 136 19.04 9.07 -9.49
C GLY A 136 17.77 9.59 -8.81
N PRO A 137 17.81 9.96 -7.52
CA PRO A 137 16.64 10.47 -6.79
C PRO A 137 15.96 11.68 -7.43
N ALA A 138 16.74 12.57 -8.06
CA ALA A 138 16.23 13.74 -8.78
C ALA A 138 15.61 13.37 -10.14
N GLU A 139 16.08 12.28 -10.76
CA GLU A 139 15.58 11.79 -12.04
C GLU A 139 14.32 10.93 -11.84
N LEU A 140 14.20 10.20 -10.74
CA LEU A 140 13.05 9.34 -10.47
C LEU A 140 11.86 10.19 -9.99
N ASN A 141 11.11 10.80 -10.91
CA ASN A 141 9.98 11.71 -10.63
C ASN A 141 8.69 11.30 -11.35
N TYR A 142 7.66 12.16 -11.42
CA TYR A 142 6.40 11.76 -12.08
C TYR A 142 6.48 11.63 -13.61
N GLU A 143 7.57 12.06 -14.26
CA GLU A 143 7.84 11.71 -15.65
C GLU A 143 8.15 10.21 -15.81
N PHE A 144 8.73 9.56 -14.80
CA PHE A 144 8.87 8.10 -14.75
C PHE A 144 7.49 7.42 -14.75
N VAL A 145 6.57 7.90 -13.91
CA VAL A 145 5.19 7.39 -13.84
C VAL A 145 4.45 7.60 -15.17
N LYS A 146 4.59 8.78 -15.78
CA LYS A 146 4.01 9.08 -17.10
C LYS A 146 4.56 8.18 -18.19
N THR A 147 5.83 7.82 -18.14
CA THR A 147 6.45 6.89 -19.09
C THR A 147 5.76 5.52 -19.04
N GLY A 148 5.50 5.00 -17.84
CA GLY A 148 4.72 3.78 -17.66
C GLY A 148 3.27 3.89 -18.14
N LEU A 149 2.60 4.99 -17.78
CA LEU A 149 1.20 5.25 -18.16
C LEU A 149 1.01 5.39 -19.68
N LYS A 150 2.00 5.92 -20.40
CA LYS A 150 1.93 6.11 -21.85
C LYS A 150 2.45 4.91 -22.64
N GLY A 151 3.52 4.28 -22.18
CA GLY A 151 4.10 3.11 -22.84
C GLY A 151 3.23 1.86 -22.66
N TRP A 152 2.64 1.68 -21.48
CA TRP A 152 1.84 0.51 -21.14
C TRP A 152 0.55 0.87 -20.41
N PRO A 153 -0.39 1.58 -21.06
CA PRO A 153 -1.55 2.16 -20.39
C PRO A 153 -2.39 1.13 -19.64
N ILE A 154 -2.73 0.01 -20.29
CA ILE A 154 -3.58 -1.03 -19.67
C ILE A 154 -2.90 -1.63 -18.43
N ARG A 155 -1.60 -1.95 -18.52
CA ARG A 155 -0.83 -2.57 -17.43
C ARG A 155 -0.66 -1.61 -16.28
N SER A 156 -0.28 -0.37 -16.57
CA SER A 156 -0.10 0.66 -15.55
C SER A 156 -1.42 0.98 -14.86
N TRP A 157 -2.54 1.10 -15.59
CA TRP A 157 -3.87 1.27 -14.99
C TRP A 157 -4.28 0.09 -14.12
N PHE A 158 -4.03 -1.14 -14.57
CA PHE A 158 -4.33 -2.33 -13.78
C PHE A 158 -3.49 -2.40 -12.50
N LEU A 159 -2.19 -2.14 -12.59
CA LEU A 159 -1.27 -2.22 -11.46
C LEU A 159 -1.51 -1.09 -10.45
N TYR A 160 -1.60 0.17 -10.90
CA TYR A 160 -1.90 1.28 -10.00
C TYR A 160 -3.32 1.21 -9.46
N GLY A 161 -4.32 0.99 -10.33
CA GLY A 161 -5.71 0.87 -9.95
C GLY A 161 -5.94 -0.27 -8.97
N GLY A 162 -5.41 -1.45 -9.29
CA GLY A 162 -5.48 -2.62 -8.44
C GLY A 162 -4.80 -2.42 -7.10
N LEU A 163 -3.63 -1.79 -7.05
CA LEU A 163 -2.94 -1.47 -5.80
C LEU A 163 -3.75 -0.49 -4.96
N VAL A 164 -4.14 0.66 -5.52
CA VAL A 164 -4.89 1.74 -4.83
C VAL A 164 -6.21 1.21 -4.28
N LEU A 165 -6.97 0.46 -5.07
CA LEU A 165 -8.22 -0.15 -4.63
C LEU A 165 -7.98 -1.19 -3.54
N SER A 166 -6.97 -2.06 -3.70
CA SER A 166 -6.66 -3.08 -2.70
C SER A 166 -6.28 -2.45 -1.36
N VAL A 167 -5.35 -1.51 -1.34
CA VAL A 167 -4.91 -0.87 -0.08
C VAL A 167 -6.01 -0.03 0.56
N THR A 168 -6.80 0.71 -0.24
CA THR A 168 -7.91 1.53 0.27
C THR A 168 -8.99 0.64 0.92
N LEU A 169 -9.42 -0.41 0.23
CA LEU A 169 -10.45 -1.31 0.75
C LEU A 169 -9.93 -2.13 1.95
N HIS A 170 -8.67 -2.55 1.91
CA HIS A 170 -8.01 -3.22 3.03
C HIS A 170 -7.96 -2.33 4.28
N LEU A 171 -7.57 -1.06 4.10
CA LEU A 171 -7.48 -0.06 5.17
C LEU A 171 -8.84 0.12 5.84
N VAL A 172 -9.93 0.27 5.08
CA VAL A 172 -11.27 0.57 5.64
C VAL A 172 -11.84 -0.60 6.45
N ASP A 173 -11.77 -1.81 5.90
CA ASP A 173 -12.21 -3.01 6.60
C ASP A 173 -11.30 -3.27 7.83
N GLY A 174 -9.98 -3.06 7.70
CA GLY A 174 -9.01 -3.22 8.79
C GLY A 174 -9.21 -2.21 9.91
N MET A 175 -9.44 -0.94 9.58
CA MET A 175 -9.71 0.15 10.52
C MET A 175 -10.96 -0.15 11.36
N THR A 176 -11.99 -0.77 10.77
CA THR A 176 -13.18 -1.19 11.53
C THR A 176 -12.83 -2.19 12.64
N LEU A 177 -11.85 -3.06 12.42
CA LEU A 177 -11.38 -4.01 13.45
C LEU A 177 -10.61 -3.28 14.54
N ILE A 178 -9.66 -2.40 14.17
CA ILE A 178 -8.86 -1.63 15.13
C ILE A 178 -9.77 -0.73 15.98
N TRP A 179 -10.73 -0.04 15.34
CA TRP A 179 -11.69 0.82 16.01
C TRP A 179 -12.46 0.08 17.10
N ASN A 180 -13.06 -1.06 16.74
CA ASN A 180 -13.91 -1.82 17.66
C ASN A 180 -13.10 -2.59 18.72
N THR A 181 -11.79 -2.79 18.53
CA THR A 181 -10.94 -3.53 19.49
C THR A 181 -10.25 -2.59 20.47
N TRP A 182 -9.74 -1.43 20.01
CA TRP A 182 -8.88 -0.56 20.82
C TRP A 182 -9.42 0.86 20.93
N LEU A 183 -9.70 1.51 19.80
CA LEU A 183 -9.91 2.97 19.79
C LEU A 183 -11.25 3.38 20.41
N LYS A 184 -12.31 2.58 20.23
CA LYS A 184 -13.64 2.90 20.74
C LYS A 184 -13.60 3.11 22.25
N ASP A 185 -13.02 2.19 22.98
CA ASP A 185 -13.07 2.23 24.45
C ASP A 185 -12.11 3.30 24.98
N SER A 186 -10.89 3.41 24.43
CA SER A 186 -9.95 4.49 24.76
C SER A 186 -10.50 5.89 24.47
N MET A 187 -11.17 6.09 23.33
CA MET A 187 -11.76 7.39 22.99
C MET A 187 -13.09 7.66 23.67
N SER A 188 -13.85 6.64 24.07
CA SER A 188 -15.11 6.82 24.80
C SER A 188 -14.92 7.44 26.19
N LEU A 189 -13.72 7.31 26.75
CA LEU A 189 -13.30 7.98 27.99
C LEU A 189 -13.13 9.50 27.79
N VAL A 190 -12.74 9.93 26.58
CA VAL A 190 -12.50 11.35 26.25
C VAL A 190 -13.75 12.00 25.63
N PHE A 191 -14.42 11.29 24.72
CA PHE A 191 -15.61 11.75 24.02
C PHE A 191 -16.80 10.92 24.49
N LYS A 192 -17.75 11.57 25.17
CA LYS A 192 -18.94 10.93 25.74
C LYS A 192 -19.62 10.03 24.68
N ARG A 193 -19.48 8.71 24.88
CA ARG A 193 -20.20 7.61 24.22
C ARG A 193 -20.11 7.58 22.69
N LEU A 194 -18.90 7.33 22.17
CA LEU A 194 -18.72 6.97 20.76
C LEU A 194 -19.34 5.60 20.44
N GLN A 195 -20.14 5.55 19.37
CA GLN A 195 -20.84 4.34 18.96
C GLN A 195 -19.88 3.35 18.27
N SER A 196 -20.07 2.05 18.52
CA SER A 196 -19.38 1.01 17.74
C SER A 196 -19.72 1.19 16.26
N TRP A 197 -18.72 0.99 15.42
CA TRP A 197 -18.93 0.98 13.97
C TRP A 197 -19.74 -0.25 13.60
N LYS A 198 -21.07 -0.07 13.56
CA LYS A 198 -22.01 -1.10 13.17
C LYS A 198 -21.70 -1.61 11.77
N ARG A 199 -21.97 -2.90 11.57
CA ARG A 199 -21.77 -3.60 10.30
C ARG A 199 -22.59 -2.96 9.16
N ASP A 200 -23.76 -2.43 9.47
CA ASP A 200 -24.70 -1.86 8.50
C ASP A 200 -24.18 -0.59 7.81
N ASN A 201 -23.19 0.09 8.42
CA ASN A 201 -22.54 1.27 7.84
C ASN A 201 -21.40 0.91 6.87
N ARG A 202 -21.10 -0.38 6.65
CA ARG A 202 -20.02 -0.82 5.77
C ARG A 202 -20.09 -0.25 4.35
N PRO A 203 -21.22 -0.31 3.60
CA PRO A 203 -21.26 0.24 2.24
C PRO A 203 -20.99 1.74 2.23
N ARG A 204 -21.52 2.50 3.20
CA ARG A 204 -21.27 3.93 3.34
C ARG A 204 -19.79 4.22 3.60
N ARG A 205 -19.14 3.48 4.51
CA ARG A 205 -17.70 3.64 4.80
C ARG A 205 -16.84 3.32 3.58
N MET A 206 -17.17 2.24 2.86
CA MET A 206 -16.47 1.88 1.62
C MET A 206 -16.63 2.98 0.57
N LEU A 207 -17.85 3.48 0.35
CA LEU A 207 -18.11 4.55 -0.59
C LEU A 207 -17.33 5.82 -0.24
N LEU A 208 -17.31 6.21 1.04
CA LEU A 208 -16.54 7.36 1.50
C LEU A 208 -15.05 7.18 1.27
N ALA A 209 -14.48 6.03 1.59
CA ALA A 209 -13.05 5.81 1.37
C ALA A 209 -12.68 5.72 -0.11
N LEU A 210 -13.53 5.10 -0.93
CA LEU A 210 -13.35 5.11 -2.38
C LEU A 210 -13.44 6.55 -2.92
N GLY A 211 -14.38 7.36 -2.45
CA GLY A 211 -14.54 8.75 -2.87
C GLY A 211 -13.46 9.70 -2.36
N CYS A 212 -12.90 9.48 -1.16
CA CYS A 212 -11.95 10.38 -0.52
C CYS A 212 -10.48 9.98 -0.72
N ILE A 213 -10.20 8.70 -1.01
CA ILE A 213 -8.81 8.19 -1.15
C ILE A 213 -8.57 7.68 -2.56
N ALA A 214 -9.34 6.67 -2.99
CA ALA A 214 -9.08 6.01 -4.27
C ALA A 214 -9.37 6.95 -5.44
N LEU A 215 -10.53 7.62 -5.45
CA LEU A 215 -10.95 8.48 -6.55
C LEU A 215 -9.97 9.64 -6.78
N PRO A 216 -9.61 10.49 -5.79
CA PRO A 216 -8.63 11.56 -6.00
C PRO A 216 -7.26 11.05 -6.47
N THR A 217 -6.84 9.88 -5.97
CA THR A 217 -5.59 9.25 -6.39
C THR A 217 -5.64 8.86 -7.87
N LEU A 218 -6.72 8.17 -8.27
CA LEU A 218 -6.90 7.66 -9.63
C LEU A 218 -7.17 8.78 -10.63
N THR A 219 -7.90 9.84 -10.25
CA THR A 219 -8.08 11.02 -11.10
C THR A 219 -6.77 11.79 -11.27
N GLY A 220 -5.90 11.78 -10.25
CA GLY A 220 -4.57 12.34 -10.35
C GLY A 220 -3.69 11.57 -11.34
N LEU A 221 -3.72 10.24 -11.28
CA LEU A 221 -3.08 9.40 -12.30
C LEU A 221 -3.67 9.64 -13.70
N TYR A 222 -4.98 9.83 -13.80
CA TYR A 222 -5.63 10.19 -15.06
C TYR A 222 -5.12 11.54 -15.60
N ALA A 223 -5.00 12.56 -14.75
CA ALA A 223 -4.48 13.87 -15.14
C ALA A 223 -3.08 13.76 -15.77
N LEU A 224 -2.20 12.95 -15.17
CA LEU A 224 -0.85 12.70 -15.68
C LEU A 224 -0.84 12.06 -17.08
N THR A 225 -1.84 11.24 -17.42
CA THR A 225 -1.95 10.65 -18.78
C THR A 225 -2.16 11.71 -19.87
N LYS A 226 -2.69 12.89 -19.49
CA LYS A 226 -3.02 13.97 -20.43
C LYS A 226 -1.84 14.89 -20.71
N GLU A 227 -0.82 14.88 -19.88
CA GLU A 227 0.35 15.73 -20.06
C GLU A 227 1.35 15.13 -21.06
N PRO A 228 2.07 15.93 -21.86
CA PRO A 228 3.20 15.47 -22.66
C PRO A 228 4.34 14.95 -21.77
N LEU A 229 5.20 14.06 -22.29
CA LEU A 229 6.41 13.67 -21.54
C LEU A 229 7.40 14.82 -21.60
N MET A 230 7.84 15.29 -20.44
CA MET A 230 8.78 16.41 -20.28
C MET A 230 10.13 15.90 -19.77
N THR A 231 10.66 14.88 -20.44
CA THR A 231 11.96 14.27 -20.11
C THR A 231 12.81 14.11 -21.37
N PHE A 232 14.13 14.15 -21.22
CA PHE A 232 15.05 13.90 -22.32
C PHE A 232 14.89 12.47 -22.85
N SER A 233 15.12 12.26 -24.14
CA SER A 233 15.02 10.96 -24.78
C SER A 233 15.93 9.91 -24.14
N SER A 234 17.14 10.29 -23.73
CA SER A 234 18.08 9.43 -23.01
C SER A 234 17.54 8.95 -21.67
N ILE A 235 16.89 9.83 -20.91
CA ILE A 235 16.26 9.47 -19.63
C ILE A 235 15.02 8.60 -19.87
N ALA A 236 14.21 8.92 -20.89
CA ALA A 236 13.05 8.10 -21.25
C ALA A 236 13.44 6.65 -21.61
N GLN A 237 14.58 6.45 -22.29
CA GLN A 237 15.11 5.12 -22.59
C GLN A 237 15.49 4.35 -21.31
N ARG A 238 16.17 5.01 -20.36
CA ARG A 238 16.49 4.43 -19.04
C ARG A 238 15.21 4.05 -18.28
N TYR A 239 14.20 4.92 -18.28
CA TYR A 239 12.90 4.61 -17.68
C TYR A 239 12.24 3.38 -18.32
N GLN A 240 12.22 3.30 -19.66
CA GLN A 240 11.67 2.14 -20.36
C GLN A 240 12.42 0.85 -19.98
N ALA A 241 13.76 0.91 -19.87
CA ALA A 241 14.56 -0.23 -19.44
C ALA A 241 14.22 -0.71 -18.02
N VAL A 242 13.93 0.22 -17.10
CA VAL A 242 13.44 -0.11 -15.75
C VAL A 242 12.10 -0.84 -15.81
N PHE A 243 11.14 -0.36 -16.60
CA PHE A 243 9.85 -1.05 -16.76
C PHE A 243 10.04 -2.45 -17.34
N LEU A 244 10.88 -2.60 -18.37
CA LEU A 244 11.16 -3.87 -19.03
C LEU A 244 11.92 -4.90 -18.16
N HIS A 245 12.47 -4.50 -17.02
CA HIS A 245 12.97 -5.49 -16.04
C HIS A 245 11.83 -6.32 -15.43
N SER A 246 10.65 -5.73 -15.28
CA SER A 246 9.48 -6.46 -14.80
C SER A 246 8.93 -7.36 -15.91
N ILE A 247 8.72 -8.65 -15.60
CA ILE A 247 8.07 -9.56 -16.54
C ILE A 247 6.68 -9.08 -16.96
N VAL A 248 5.97 -8.39 -16.05
CA VAL A 248 4.60 -7.90 -16.32
C VAL A 248 4.57 -6.88 -17.45
N TYR A 249 5.60 -6.03 -17.56
CA TYR A 249 5.69 -5.02 -18.61
C TYR A 249 6.27 -5.55 -19.92
N ARG A 250 6.92 -6.71 -19.92
CA ARG A 250 7.44 -7.41 -21.11
C ARG A 250 6.41 -8.23 -21.89
N LEU A 251 5.32 -8.62 -21.23
CA LEU A 251 4.24 -9.40 -21.85
C LEU A 251 3.44 -8.55 -22.84
#